data_AF-A0A1I4QE70-F1
#
_entry.id   AF-A0A1I4QE70-F1
#
_cell.length_a   1.000
_cell.length_b   1.000
_cell.length_c   1.000
_cell.angle_alpha   90.00
_cell.angle_beta   90.00
_cell.angle_gamma   90.00
#
_symmetry.space_group_name_H-M   'P 1'
#
loop_
_entity.id
_entity.type
_entity.pdbx_description
1 polymer ?
#
loop_
_entity_poly.entity_id
_entity_poly.type
_entity_poly.pdbx_seq_one_letter_code
_entity_poly.pdbx_strand_id
1 'polypeptide(L)'
;MSILESVADRQAVWSETANALKSATDRARYSTFTASFLGALFAAFAVQQINPNIANYLAVLSAVSLAFVTFITARWLNKDVLDRHLRARIASEALKREAFLYATQTGSYHDPQTRDKILLNQKGEIENKVNDLLLFERMAKGLGNCPRQDLSLNEYMELRIDKQIKYYRDRSTRYDTYSQRLHTLEWMLSLLAAIIAALAASPLLNIDLAAITAVLTTLGGVVVSHLEATRFDKLIPIYRATANRLENIKLKIQIDKATPTDWVKECETVLAAENGAWMGLWIEP
;
A
#
# COMPACT_ATOMS: atom_id res chain seq x y z
N MET A 1 -22.66 -14.69 -21.42
CA MET A 1 -21.89 -14.12 -20.32
C MET A 1 -22.83 -13.92 -19.15
N SER A 2 -22.59 -14.58 -18.02
CA SER A 2 -23.40 -14.41 -16.83
C SER A 2 -23.15 -13.04 -16.20
N ILE A 3 -24.09 -12.55 -15.38
CA ILE A 3 -23.89 -11.29 -14.63
C ILE A 3 -22.67 -11.40 -13.70
N LEU A 4 -22.42 -12.59 -13.13
CA LEU A 4 -21.28 -12.87 -12.27
C LEU A 4 -19.95 -12.78 -13.04
N GLU A 5 -19.88 -13.33 -14.26
CA GLU A 5 -18.70 -13.18 -15.13
C GLU A 5 -18.44 -11.70 -15.46
N SER A 6 -19.50 -10.93 -15.74
CA SER A 6 -19.38 -9.50 -16.02
C SER A 6 -18.82 -8.73 -14.81
N VAL A 7 -19.26 -9.05 -13.60
CA VAL A 7 -18.72 -8.45 -12.35
C VAL A 7 -17.27 -8.87 -12.14
N ALA A 8 -16.93 -10.14 -12.36
CA ALA A 8 -15.57 -10.65 -12.22
C ALA A 8 -14.59 -9.95 -13.19
N ASP A 9 -15.00 -9.73 -14.44
CA ASP A 9 -14.17 -9.02 -15.42
C ASP A 9 -13.95 -7.56 -15.04
N ARG A 10 -15.00 -6.86 -14.60
CA ARG A 10 -14.86 -5.46 -14.12
C ARG A 10 -14.02 -5.38 -12.86
N GLN A 11 -14.15 -6.34 -11.94
CA GLN A 11 -13.28 -6.45 -10.78
C GLN A 11 -11.80 -6.57 -11.19
N ALA A 12 -11.49 -7.43 -12.16
CA ALA A 12 -10.13 -7.64 -12.64
C ALA A 12 -9.53 -6.37 -13.26
N VAL A 13 -10.32 -5.64 -14.04
CA VAL A 13 -9.96 -4.34 -14.63
C VAL A 13 -9.64 -3.30 -13.54
N TRP A 14 -10.52 -3.12 -12.55
CA TRP A 14 -10.28 -2.17 -11.47
C TRP A 14 -9.10 -2.58 -10.58
N SER A 15 -8.89 -3.89 -10.37
CA SER A 15 -7.73 -4.40 -9.66
C SER A 15 -6.43 -4.06 -10.37
N GLU A 16 -6.37 -4.24 -11.69
CA GLU A 16 -5.17 -3.91 -12.47
C GLU A 16 -4.95 -2.39 -12.55
N THR A 17 -6.03 -1.63 -12.71
CA THR A 17 -6.00 -0.16 -12.66
C THR A 17 -5.43 0.33 -11.34
N ALA A 18 -5.91 -0.21 -10.22
CA ALA A 18 -5.37 0.10 -8.90
C ALA A 18 -3.88 -0.26 -8.78
N ASN A 19 -3.46 -1.44 -9.25
CA ASN A 19 -2.06 -1.85 -9.21
C ASN A 19 -1.16 -0.96 -10.07
N ALA A 20 -1.63 -0.55 -11.25
CA ALA A 20 -0.89 0.34 -12.13
C ALA A 20 -0.67 1.71 -11.48
N LEU A 21 -1.73 2.30 -10.92
CA LEU A 21 -1.67 3.56 -10.17
C LEU A 21 -0.73 3.45 -8.96
N LYS A 22 -0.85 2.37 -8.18
CA LYS A 22 0.05 2.09 -7.04
C LYS A 22 1.51 2.06 -7.46
N SER A 23 1.81 1.30 -8.52
CA SER A 23 3.19 1.11 -8.97
C SER A 23 3.84 2.42 -9.43
N ALA A 24 3.05 3.35 -9.99
CA ALA A 24 3.55 4.67 -10.38
C ALA A 24 3.93 5.50 -9.14
N THR A 25 3.08 5.52 -8.12
CA THR A 25 3.35 6.18 -6.84
C THR A 25 4.56 5.56 -6.14
N ASP A 26 4.64 4.22 -6.08
CA ASP A 26 5.76 3.54 -5.44
C ASP A 26 7.08 3.87 -6.15
N ARG A 27 7.11 3.87 -7.49
CA ARG A 27 8.29 4.30 -8.27
C ARG A 27 8.67 5.75 -7.97
N ALA A 28 7.69 6.66 -7.93
CA ALA A 28 7.94 8.07 -7.59
C ALA A 28 8.55 8.22 -6.20
N ARG A 29 8.06 7.46 -5.19
CA ARG A 29 8.66 7.46 -3.84
C ARG A 29 10.10 7.00 -3.85
N TYR A 30 10.41 5.88 -4.50
CA TYR A 30 11.78 5.40 -4.63
C TYR A 30 12.68 6.42 -5.32
N SER A 31 12.22 7.04 -6.42
CA SER A 31 12.96 8.09 -7.10
C SER A 31 13.21 9.32 -6.22
N THR A 32 12.20 9.79 -5.47
CA THR A 32 12.38 10.90 -4.52
C THR A 32 13.36 10.54 -3.41
N PHE A 33 13.28 9.33 -2.86
CA PHE A 33 14.20 8.87 -1.83
C PHE A 33 15.65 8.88 -2.34
N THR A 34 15.91 8.27 -3.50
CA THR A 34 17.25 8.23 -4.09
C THR A 34 17.78 9.63 -4.42
N ALA A 35 16.94 10.49 -5.01
CA ALA A 35 17.34 11.86 -5.33
C ALA A 35 17.59 12.71 -4.08
N SER A 36 16.77 12.60 -3.04
CA SER A 36 17.00 13.25 -1.74
C SER A 36 18.31 12.77 -1.11
N PHE A 37 18.55 11.45 -1.13
CA PHE A 37 19.76 10.85 -0.56
C PHE A 37 21.03 11.35 -1.28
N LEU A 38 21.06 11.27 -2.60
CA LEU A 38 22.20 11.74 -3.40
C LEU A 38 22.37 13.25 -3.32
N GLY A 39 21.27 14.02 -3.37
CA GLY A 39 21.31 15.48 -3.27
C GLY A 39 21.91 15.95 -1.94
N ALA A 40 21.55 15.29 -0.83
CA ALA A 40 22.11 15.58 0.49
C ALA A 40 23.61 15.24 0.57
N LEU A 41 24.03 14.09 0.01
CA LEU A 41 25.45 13.73 -0.07
C LEU A 41 26.26 14.73 -0.91
N PHE A 42 25.77 15.11 -2.08
CA PHE A 42 26.46 16.08 -2.94
C PHE A 42 26.60 17.45 -2.24
N ALA A 43 25.57 17.90 -1.53
CA ALA A 43 25.67 19.11 -0.72
C ALA A 43 26.74 18.99 0.36
N ALA A 44 26.76 17.86 1.11
CA ALA A 44 27.73 17.61 2.16
C ALA A 44 29.18 17.68 1.67
N PHE A 45 29.45 17.07 0.50
CA PHE A 45 30.79 17.05 -0.10
C PHE A 45 31.16 18.40 -0.74
N ALA A 46 30.21 19.14 -1.29
CA ALA A 46 30.46 20.47 -1.85
C ALA A 46 30.98 21.45 -0.77
N VAL A 47 30.43 21.37 0.44
CA VAL A 47 30.82 22.23 1.58
C VAL A 47 32.28 22.02 1.99
N GLN A 48 32.86 20.84 1.74
CA GLN A 48 34.25 20.55 2.11
C GLN A 48 35.28 21.35 1.30
N GLN A 49 34.87 21.98 0.19
CA GLN A 49 35.72 22.85 -0.65
C GLN A 49 37.10 22.28 -1.03
N ILE A 50 37.23 20.94 -1.11
CA ILE A 50 38.51 20.27 -1.43
C ILE A 50 39.07 20.76 -2.77
N ASN A 51 38.20 21.02 -3.75
CA ASN A 51 38.54 21.65 -5.02
C ASN A 51 37.38 22.53 -5.49
N PRO A 52 37.61 23.81 -5.88
CA PRO A 52 36.55 24.73 -6.29
C PRO A 52 35.69 24.24 -7.47
N ASN A 53 36.31 23.61 -8.47
CA ASN A 53 35.58 23.10 -9.64
C ASN A 53 34.69 21.92 -9.23
N ILE A 54 35.21 20.98 -8.45
CA ILE A 54 34.45 19.82 -7.98
C ILE A 54 33.31 20.26 -7.04
N ALA A 55 33.58 21.20 -6.13
CA ALA A 55 32.58 21.74 -5.22
C ALA A 55 31.41 22.39 -5.98
N ASN A 56 31.71 23.17 -7.04
CA ASN A 56 30.68 23.76 -7.89
C ASN A 56 29.84 22.70 -8.61
N TYR A 57 30.46 21.67 -9.21
CA TYR A 57 29.73 20.58 -9.84
C TYR A 57 28.81 19.84 -8.86
N LEU A 58 29.31 19.53 -7.65
CA LEU A 58 28.53 18.86 -6.61
C LEU A 58 27.38 19.73 -6.10
N ALA A 59 27.59 21.04 -5.92
CA ALA A 59 26.53 21.97 -5.54
C ALA A 59 25.43 22.04 -6.60
N VAL A 60 25.78 22.07 -7.89
CA VAL A 60 24.81 22.03 -9.00
C VAL A 60 24.05 20.70 -9.01
N LEU A 61 24.74 19.57 -8.89
CA LEU A 61 24.09 18.25 -8.83
C LEU A 61 23.14 18.12 -7.64
N SER A 62 23.52 18.68 -6.48
CA SER A 62 22.64 18.74 -5.30
C SER A 62 21.37 19.54 -5.61
N ALA A 63 21.51 20.76 -6.13
CA ALA A 63 20.38 21.63 -6.47
C ALA A 63 19.43 20.97 -7.48
N VAL A 64 19.97 20.34 -8.53
CA VAL A 64 19.17 19.59 -9.52
C VAL A 64 18.44 18.41 -8.87
N SER A 65 19.11 17.66 -8.01
CA SER A 65 18.50 16.50 -7.33
C SER A 65 17.35 16.93 -6.42
N LEU A 66 17.54 17.99 -5.63
CA LEU A 66 16.49 18.52 -4.75
C LEU A 66 15.32 19.13 -5.54
N ALA A 67 15.60 19.86 -6.63
CA ALA A 67 14.55 20.37 -7.51
C ALA A 67 13.74 19.23 -8.15
N PHE A 68 14.40 18.13 -8.53
CA PHE A 68 13.74 16.93 -9.03
C PHE A 68 12.82 16.30 -7.97
N VAL A 69 13.25 16.24 -6.70
CA VAL A 69 12.40 15.77 -5.59
C VAL A 69 11.13 16.60 -5.47
N THR A 70 11.25 17.93 -5.45
CA THR A 70 10.09 18.85 -5.37
C THR A 70 9.14 18.64 -6.55
N PHE A 71 9.68 18.54 -7.77
CA PHE A 71 8.90 18.31 -8.99
C PHE A 71 8.14 16.98 -8.96
N ILE A 72 8.82 15.88 -8.63
CA ILE A 72 8.21 14.53 -8.59
C ILE A 72 7.11 14.48 -7.53
N THR A 73 7.38 15.05 -6.35
CA THR A 73 6.46 15.06 -5.22
C THR A 73 5.18 15.81 -5.57
N ALA A 74 5.29 17.01 -6.14
CA ALA A 74 4.15 17.81 -6.56
C ALA A 74 3.28 17.12 -7.64
N ARG A 75 3.92 16.35 -8.54
CA ARG A 75 3.24 15.79 -9.71
C ARG A 75 2.63 14.40 -9.49
N TRP A 76 3.28 13.56 -8.68
CA TRP A 76 2.96 12.13 -8.58
C TRP A 76 2.71 11.63 -7.15
N LEU A 77 3.06 12.40 -6.12
CA LEU A 77 2.81 12.04 -4.72
C LEU A 77 1.77 12.94 -4.05
N ASN A 78 0.99 13.68 -4.85
CA ASN A 78 -0.10 14.50 -4.34
C ASN A 78 -1.30 13.64 -3.92
N LYS A 79 -2.19 14.26 -3.12
CA LYS A 79 -3.37 13.60 -2.56
C LYS A 79 -4.30 13.06 -3.64
N ASP A 80 -4.47 13.76 -4.76
CA ASP A 80 -5.34 13.32 -5.85
C ASP A 80 -4.86 12.00 -6.47
N VAL A 81 -3.56 11.83 -6.67
CA VAL A 81 -3.00 10.59 -7.23
C VAL A 81 -3.19 9.41 -6.26
N LEU A 82 -2.99 9.64 -4.96
CA LEU A 82 -3.23 8.65 -3.92
C LEU A 82 -4.71 8.27 -3.85
N ASP A 83 -5.60 9.26 -3.85
CA ASP A 83 -7.05 9.09 -3.83
C ASP A 83 -7.54 8.23 -5.01
N ARG A 84 -7.08 8.50 -6.24
CA ARG A 84 -7.44 7.68 -7.42
C ARG A 84 -7.08 6.22 -7.26
N HIS A 85 -5.87 5.93 -6.74
CA HIS A 85 -5.45 4.55 -6.47
C HIS A 85 -6.38 3.87 -5.47
N LEU A 86 -6.69 4.56 -4.36
CA LEU A 86 -7.54 4.03 -3.31
C LEU A 86 -8.96 3.78 -3.81
N ARG A 87 -9.57 4.74 -4.52
CA ARG A 87 -10.92 4.60 -5.08
C ARG A 87 -11.03 3.45 -6.08
N ALA A 88 -10.05 3.30 -6.97
CA ALA A 88 -10.00 2.14 -7.87
C ALA A 88 -9.89 0.81 -7.09
N ARG A 89 -9.10 0.78 -6.01
CA ARG A 89 -8.95 -0.41 -5.17
C ARG A 89 -10.22 -0.73 -4.38
N ILE A 90 -10.93 0.29 -3.88
CA ILE A 90 -12.25 0.17 -3.23
C ILE A 90 -13.24 -0.46 -4.18
N ALA A 91 -13.38 0.08 -5.39
CA ALA A 91 -14.32 -0.44 -6.37
C ALA A 91 -14.03 -1.90 -6.70
N SER A 92 -12.75 -2.25 -6.91
CA SER A 92 -12.32 -3.63 -7.09
C SER A 92 -12.72 -4.54 -5.92
N GLU A 93 -12.40 -4.20 -4.68
CA GLU A 93 -12.72 -5.07 -3.54
C GLU A 93 -14.23 -5.11 -3.23
N ALA A 94 -14.97 -4.04 -3.50
CA ALA A 94 -16.42 -4.02 -3.41
C ALA A 94 -17.07 -4.97 -4.44
N LEU A 95 -16.66 -4.90 -5.71
CA LEU A 95 -17.13 -5.84 -6.74
C LEU A 95 -16.77 -7.28 -6.39
N LYS A 96 -15.57 -7.50 -5.85
CA LYS A 96 -15.13 -8.82 -5.40
C LYS A 96 -16.01 -9.37 -4.29
N ARG A 97 -16.33 -8.54 -3.29
CA ARG A 97 -17.25 -8.89 -2.20
C ARG A 97 -18.63 -9.25 -2.74
N GLU A 98 -19.22 -8.41 -3.58
CA GLU A 98 -20.55 -8.67 -4.14
C GLU A 98 -20.58 -9.96 -4.97
N ALA A 99 -19.52 -10.26 -5.72
CA ALA A 99 -19.40 -11.52 -6.43
C ALA A 99 -19.32 -12.74 -5.51
N PHE A 100 -18.60 -12.66 -4.38
CA PHE A 100 -18.58 -13.75 -3.40
C PHE A 100 -19.92 -13.93 -2.72
N LEU A 101 -20.57 -12.84 -2.28
CA LEU A 101 -21.91 -12.90 -1.68
C LEU A 101 -22.95 -13.46 -2.67
N TYR A 102 -22.86 -13.08 -3.94
CA TYR A 102 -23.68 -13.64 -5.00
C TYR A 102 -23.40 -15.13 -5.17
N ALA A 103 -22.14 -15.53 -5.34
CA ALA A 103 -21.77 -16.92 -5.61
C ALA A 103 -22.16 -17.89 -4.48
N THR A 104 -22.17 -17.41 -3.23
CA THR A 104 -22.60 -18.19 -2.05
C THR A 104 -24.08 -17.98 -1.70
N GLN A 105 -24.87 -17.31 -2.56
CA GLN A 105 -26.30 -17.06 -2.39
C GLN A 105 -26.64 -16.43 -1.02
N THR A 106 -25.76 -15.54 -0.55
CA THR A 106 -25.78 -14.99 0.81
C THR A 106 -26.46 -13.62 0.86
N GLY A 107 -27.24 -13.38 1.91
CA GLY A 107 -27.93 -12.10 2.13
C GLY A 107 -28.98 -11.83 1.06
N SER A 108 -28.87 -10.68 0.39
CA SER A 108 -29.83 -10.26 -0.66
C SER A 108 -29.81 -11.14 -1.91
N TYR A 109 -28.84 -12.06 -2.04
CA TYR A 109 -28.69 -12.93 -3.21
C TYR A 109 -29.31 -14.33 -3.05
N HIS A 110 -30.08 -14.55 -1.98
CA HIS A 110 -30.70 -15.84 -1.70
C HIS A 110 -31.81 -16.21 -2.72
N ASP A 111 -32.55 -15.21 -3.22
CA ASP A 111 -33.65 -15.44 -4.17
C ASP A 111 -33.13 -15.51 -5.63
N PRO A 112 -33.28 -16.66 -6.32
CA PRO A 112 -32.83 -16.83 -7.70
C PRO A 112 -33.50 -15.88 -8.70
N GLN A 113 -34.70 -15.38 -8.43
CA GLN A 113 -35.44 -14.53 -9.39
C GLN A 113 -34.97 -13.08 -9.37
N THR A 114 -34.37 -12.63 -8.25
CA THR A 114 -33.99 -11.23 -8.04
C THR A 114 -32.48 -11.01 -7.95
N ARG A 115 -31.69 -12.04 -7.62
CA ARG A 115 -30.23 -11.94 -7.42
C ARG A 115 -29.48 -11.27 -8.57
N ASP A 116 -29.86 -11.56 -9.83
CA ASP A 116 -29.21 -10.98 -11.01
C ASP A 116 -29.43 -9.47 -11.12
N LYS A 117 -30.67 -9.02 -10.86
CA LYS A 117 -31.03 -7.60 -10.89
C LYS A 117 -30.33 -6.84 -9.77
N ILE A 118 -30.24 -7.44 -8.58
CA ILE A 118 -29.56 -6.85 -7.43
C ILE A 118 -28.07 -6.70 -7.74
N LEU A 119 -27.42 -7.75 -8.28
CA LEU A 119 -25.99 -7.71 -8.59
C LEU A 119 -25.69 -6.68 -9.69
N LEU A 120 -26.55 -6.59 -10.71
CA LEU A 120 -26.43 -5.58 -11.76
C LEU A 120 -26.55 -4.16 -11.19
N ASN A 121 -27.48 -3.92 -10.27
CA ASN A 121 -27.62 -2.62 -9.62
C ASN A 121 -26.40 -2.29 -8.74
N GLN A 122 -25.94 -3.22 -7.91
CA GLN A 122 -24.76 -3.04 -7.07
C GLN A 122 -23.50 -2.77 -7.90
N LYS A 123 -23.31 -3.52 -9.00
CA LYS A 123 -22.25 -3.25 -9.97
C LYS A 123 -22.32 -1.80 -10.47
N GLY A 124 -23.49 -1.36 -10.94
CA GLY A 124 -23.69 0.00 -11.43
C GLY A 124 -23.40 1.07 -10.37
N GLU A 125 -23.87 0.87 -9.13
CA GLU A 125 -23.60 1.79 -8.01
C GLU A 125 -22.10 1.90 -7.68
N ILE A 126 -21.37 0.77 -7.71
CA ILE A 126 -19.93 0.76 -7.46
C ILE A 126 -19.18 1.46 -8.59
N GLU A 127 -19.51 1.16 -9.85
CA GLU A 127 -18.84 1.77 -11.00
C GLU A 127 -19.11 3.26 -11.11
N ASN A 128 -20.34 3.69 -10.80
CA ASN A 128 -20.70 5.10 -10.80
C ASN A 128 -19.84 5.95 -9.85
N LYS A 129 -19.38 5.38 -8.73
CA LYS A 129 -18.48 6.07 -7.78
C LYS A 129 -17.06 6.28 -8.32
N VAL A 130 -16.69 5.60 -9.40
CA VAL A 130 -15.35 5.66 -10.02
C VAL A 130 -15.41 5.99 -11.51
N ASN A 131 -16.53 6.51 -12.00
CA ASN A 131 -16.69 6.87 -13.42
C ASN A 131 -15.67 7.93 -13.88
N ASP A 132 -15.23 8.83 -12.99
CA ASP A 132 -14.16 9.78 -13.29
C ASP A 132 -12.79 9.11 -13.53
N LEU A 133 -12.62 7.87 -13.07
CA LEU A 133 -11.39 7.09 -13.23
C LEU A 133 -11.30 6.30 -14.53
N LEU A 134 -12.36 6.30 -15.36
CA LEU A 134 -12.39 5.54 -16.62
C LEU A 134 -11.24 5.90 -17.57
N LEU A 135 -10.76 7.14 -17.53
CA LEU A 135 -9.59 7.61 -18.29
C LEU A 135 -8.28 6.89 -17.92
N PHE A 136 -8.21 6.30 -16.73
CA PHE A 136 -7.03 5.59 -16.22
C PHE A 136 -7.18 4.07 -16.28
N GLU A 137 -8.30 3.58 -16.82
CA GLU A 137 -8.62 2.16 -16.86
C GLU A 137 -7.53 1.38 -17.59
N ARG A 138 -7.16 0.22 -17.02
CA ARG A 138 -6.22 -0.71 -17.60
C ARG A 138 -6.91 -2.02 -17.93
N MET A 139 -6.54 -2.60 -19.08
CA MET A 139 -6.97 -3.94 -19.43
C MET A 139 -6.51 -4.93 -18.38
N ALA A 140 -7.41 -5.83 -17.98
CA ALA A 140 -7.08 -6.91 -17.07
C ALA A 140 -6.03 -7.84 -17.69
N LYS A 141 -4.99 -8.18 -16.94
CA LYS A 141 -3.93 -9.11 -17.37
C LYS A 141 -4.34 -10.59 -17.30
N GLY A 142 -5.50 -10.89 -16.71
CA GLY A 142 -6.00 -12.24 -16.52
C GLY A 142 -7.39 -12.25 -15.88
N LEU A 143 -7.89 -13.44 -15.55
CA LEU A 143 -9.26 -13.67 -15.09
C LEU A 143 -9.59 -13.08 -13.70
N GLY A 144 -8.58 -12.66 -12.94
CA GLY A 144 -8.73 -12.18 -11.57
C GLY A 144 -8.95 -13.31 -10.56
N ASN A 145 -9.29 -12.93 -9.32
CA ASN A 145 -9.52 -13.84 -8.19
C ASN A 145 -11.00 -13.81 -7.74
N CYS A 146 -11.89 -13.43 -8.64
CA CYS A 146 -13.31 -13.28 -8.39
C CYS A 146 -14.04 -14.55 -8.87
N PRO A 147 -15.04 -15.05 -8.13
CA PRO A 147 -15.78 -16.23 -8.57
C PRO A 147 -16.56 -15.92 -9.86
N ARG A 148 -16.68 -16.94 -10.71
CA ARG A 148 -17.44 -16.89 -11.97
C ARG A 148 -18.64 -17.85 -12.00
N GLN A 149 -18.75 -18.68 -10.98
CA GLN A 149 -19.82 -19.66 -10.79
C GLN A 149 -20.26 -19.65 -9.32
N ASP A 150 -21.40 -20.26 -9.04
CA ASP A 150 -21.86 -20.49 -7.68
C ASP A 150 -20.85 -21.35 -6.91
N LEU A 151 -20.67 -21.04 -5.64
CA LEU A 151 -19.68 -21.68 -4.76
C LEU A 151 -20.38 -22.38 -3.61
N SER A 152 -19.91 -23.58 -3.30
CA SER A 152 -20.18 -24.20 -2.02
C SER A 152 -19.43 -23.48 -0.89
N LEU A 153 -19.86 -23.74 0.34
CA LEU A 153 -19.21 -23.18 1.54
C LEU A 153 -17.72 -23.56 1.62
N ASN A 154 -17.37 -24.81 1.29
CA ASN A 154 -16.00 -25.29 1.34
C ASN A 154 -15.13 -24.62 0.27
N GLU A 155 -15.64 -24.47 -0.94
CA GLU A 155 -14.92 -23.75 -2.01
C GLU A 155 -14.73 -22.27 -1.65
N TYR A 156 -15.74 -21.62 -1.06
CA TYR A 156 -15.58 -20.25 -0.55
C TYR A 156 -14.50 -20.18 0.53
N MET A 157 -14.51 -21.10 1.51
CA MET A 157 -13.52 -21.13 2.58
C MET A 157 -12.10 -21.26 2.03
N GLU A 158 -11.88 -22.16 1.08
CA GLU A 158 -10.57 -22.38 0.46
C GLU A 158 -10.16 -21.21 -0.44
N LEU A 159 -11.05 -20.75 -1.32
CA LEU A 159 -10.74 -19.73 -2.33
C LEU A 159 -10.64 -18.33 -1.74
N ARG A 160 -11.37 -18.04 -0.66
CA ARG A 160 -11.45 -16.70 -0.07
C ARG A 160 -10.75 -16.64 1.27
N ILE A 161 -11.20 -17.42 2.25
CA ILE A 161 -10.79 -17.24 3.65
C ILE A 161 -9.36 -17.70 3.89
N ASP A 162 -9.02 -18.91 3.47
CA ASP A 162 -7.68 -19.47 3.71
C ASP A 162 -6.60 -18.68 2.96
N LYS A 163 -6.90 -18.27 1.72
CA LYS A 163 -6.02 -17.39 0.95
C LYS A 163 -5.85 -16.03 1.62
N GLN A 164 -6.91 -15.43 2.18
CA GLN A 164 -6.82 -14.14 2.86
C GLN A 164 -6.05 -14.23 4.19
N ILE A 165 -6.31 -15.25 5.01
CA ILE A 165 -5.55 -15.50 6.23
C ILE A 165 -4.05 -15.59 5.90
N LYS A 166 -3.70 -16.44 4.93
CA LYS A 166 -2.31 -16.59 4.48
C LYS A 166 -1.74 -15.26 3.97
N TYR A 167 -2.50 -14.54 3.14
CA TYR A 167 -2.07 -13.25 2.61
C TYR A 167 -1.74 -12.23 3.71
N TYR A 168 -2.63 -12.05 4.70
CA TYR A 168 -2.40 -11.10 5.80
C TYR A 168 -1.22 -11.52 6.68
N ARG A 169 -1.08 -12.82 6.97
CA ARG A 169 0.08 -13.37 7.71
C ARG A 169 1.38 -13.07 6.97
N ASP A 170 1.49 -13.52 5.72
CA ASP A 170 2.69 -13.35 4.89
C ASP A 170 3.05 -11.87 4.72
N ARG A 171 2.06 -11.01 4.49
CA ARG A 171 2.28 -9.57 4.37
C ARG A 171 2.75 -8.94 5.67
N SER A 172 2.16 -9.30 6.81
CA SER A 172 2.58 -8.76 8.11
C SER A 172 4.03 -9.10 8.42
N THR A 173 4.48 -10.34 8.14
CA THR A 173 5.87 -10.76 8.34
C THR A 173 6.84 -10.03 7.41
N ARG A 174 6.44 -9.83 6.14
CA ARG A 174 7.25 -9.04 5.21
C ARG A 174 7.38 -7.59 5.68
N TYR A 175 6.29 -6.95 6.09
CA TYR A 175 6.32 -5.57 6.59
C TYR A 175 7.13 -5.43 7.88
N ASP A 176 7.05 -6.40 8.78
CA ASP A 176 7.88 -6.45 9.99
C ASP A 176 9.37 -6.49 9.63
N THR A 177 9.76 -7.37 8.71
CA THR A 177 11.15 -7.46 8.23
C THR A 177 11.63 -6.16 7.57
N TYR A 178 10.78 -5.53 6.76
CA TYR A 178 11.12 -4.26 6.12
C TYR A 178 11.23 -3.11 7.13
N SER A 179 10.27 -2.98 8.06
CA SER A 179 10.29 -1.97 9.12
C SER A 179 11.56 -2.09 9.97
N GLN A 180 11.91 -3.30 10.42
CA GLN A 180 13.12 -3.53 11.22
C GLN A 180 14.39 -3.11 10.49
N ARG A 181 14.51 -3.39 9.18
CA ARG A 181 15.67 -2.97 8.37
C ARG A 181 15.74 -1.45 8.23
N LEU A 182 14.60 -0.79 8.01
CA LEU A 182 14.55 0.67 7.87
C LEU A 182 14.89 1.38 9.17
N HIS A 183 14.35 0.92 10.30
CA HIS A 183 14.74 1.44 11.61
C HIS A 183 16.21 1.14 11.92
N THR A 184 16.71 -0.07 11.65
CA THR A 184 18.13 -0.35 11.86
C THR A 184 19.02 0.61 11.07
N LEU A 185 18.64 0.94 9.83
CA LEU A 185 19.36 1.94 9.02
C LEU A 185 19.29 3.35 9.64
N GLU A 186 18.11 3.79 10.08
CA GLU A 186 17.91 5.07 10.77
C GLU A 186 18.78 5.18 12.03
N TRP A 187 18.77 4.15 12.87
CA TRP A 187 19.55 4.07 14.09
C TRP A 187 21.05 4.11 13.80
N MET A 188 21.52 3.39 12.78
CA MET A 188 22.92 3.42 12.34
C MET A 188 23.34 4.79 11.82
N LEU A 189 22.52 5.45 11.01
CA LEU A 189 22.78 6.81 10.52
C LEU A 189 22.85 7.82 11.69
N SER A 190 21.93 7.70 12.64
CA SER A 190 21.89 8.56 13.83
C SER A 190 23.11 8.35 14.73
N LEU A 191 23.53 7.10 14.93
CA LEU A 191 24.75 6.77 15.68
C LEU A 191 26.00 7.32 15.00
N LEU A 192 26.13 7.14 13.68
CA LEU A 192 27.24 7.70 12.90
C LEU A 192 27.27 9.22 12.98
N ALA A 193 26.11 9.88 12.86
CA ALA A 193 26.00 11.32 13.02
C ALA A 193 26.52 11.79 14.39
N ALA A 194 26.13 11.09 15.46
CA ALA A 194 26.56 11.40 16.83
C ALA A 194 28.07 11.20 17.03
N ILE A 195 28.64 10.11 16.50
CA ILE A 195 30.09 9.85 16.55
C ILE A 195 30.85 10.95 15.81
N ILE A 196 30.42 11.31 14.60
CA ILE A 196 31.07 12.36 13.80
C ILE A 196 30.94 13.72 14.49
N ALA A 197 29.79 14.01 15.10
CA ALA A 197 29.60 15.24 15.87
C ALA A 197 30.55 15.34 17.06
N ALA A 198 30.75 14.23 17.78
CA ALA A 198 31.70 14.16 18.88
C ALA A 198 33.15 14.35 18.41
N LEU A 199 33.51 13.79 17.25
CA LEU A 199 34.83 13.98 16.64
C LEU A 199 35.03 15.40 16.08
N ALA A 200 33.97 16.07 15.63
CA ALA A 200 34.01 17.46 15.17
C ALA A 200 34.46 18.45 16.25
N ALA A 201 34.27 18.10 17.54
CA ALA A 201 34.77 18.87 18.66
C ALA A 201 36.30 18.79 18.83
N SER A 202 36.98 17.93 18.07
CA SER A 202 38.43 17.78 18.10
C SER A 202 39.11 18.60 17.00
N PRO A 203 40.17 19.38 17.30
CA PRO A 203 40.89 20.20 16.32
C PRO A 203 41.78 19.39 15.35
N LEU A 204 41.65 18.05 15.32
CA LEU A 204 42.55 17.15 14.59
C LEU A 204 42.29 17.07 13.07
N LEU A 205 41.15 17.56 12.58
CA LEU A 205 40.74 17.40 11.18
C LEU A 205 40.31 18.74 10.56
N ASN A 206 40.92 19.12 9.42
CA ASN A 206 40.53 20.30 8.62
C ASN A 206 39.30 20.01 7.72
N ILE A 207 38.33 19.25 8.23
CA ILE A 207 37.12 18.82 7.50
C ILE A 207 35.93 19.37 8.29
N ASP A 208 34.94 19.92 7.61
CA ASP A 208 33.69 20.36 8.25
C ASP A 208 32.82 19.13 8.58
N LEU A 209 33.14 18.49 9.71
CA LEU A 209 32.42 17.33 10.21
C LEU A 209 30.99 17.68 10.67
N ALA A 210 30.73 18.95 11.01
CA ALA A 210 29.39 19.39 11.40
C ALA A 210 28.41 19.34 10.22
N ALA A 211 28.86 19.72 9.02
CA ALA A 211 28.09 19.57 7.78
C ALA A 211 27.72 18.10 7.49
N ILE A 212 28.65 17.17 7.74
CA ILE A 212 28.42 15.73 7.54
C ILE A 212 27.43 15.17 8.57
N THR A 213 27.56 15.57 9.84
CA THR A 213 26.59 15.21 10.90
C THR A 213 25.17 15.64 10.53
N ALA A 214 24.99 16.91 10.12
CA ALA A 214 23.67 17.44 9.76
C ALA A 214 23.03 16.65 8.61
N VAL A 215 23.84 16.25 7.63
CA VAL A 215 23.39 15.42 6.50
C VAL A 215 22.99 14.03 6.96
N LEU A 216 23.78 13.35 7.79
CA LEU A 216 23.45 12.01 8.29
C LEU A 216 22.17 11.99 9.12
N THR A 217 21.96 12.99 9.99
CA THR A 217 20.71 13.14 10.74
C THR A 217 19.51 13.35 9.80
N THR A 218 19.67 14.21 8.79
CA THR A 218 18.62 14.47 7.79
C THR A 218 18.31 13.20 6.98
N LEU A 219 19.33 12.44 6.59
CA LEU A 219 19.17 11.16 5.89
C LEU A 219 18.40 10.14 6.73
N GLY A 220 18.63 10.09 8.04
CA GLY A 220 17.84 9.29 8.97
C GLY A 220 16.34 9.63 8.90
N GLY A 221 16.01 10.92 8.96
CA GLY A 221 14.62 11.39 8.79
C GLY A 221 14.04 11.11 7.39
N VAL A 222 14.85 11.21 6.34
CA VAL A 222 14.45 10.89 4.95
C VAL A 222 14.12 9.41 4.78
N VAL A 223 14.89 8.51 5.41
CA VAL A 223 14.62 7.06 5.40
C VAL A 223 13.24 6.76 5.98
N VAL A 224 12.93 7.31 7.17
CA VAL A 224 11.64 7.07 7.83
C VAL A 224 10.48 7.65 7.05
N SER A 225 10.62 8.89 6.56
CA SER A 225 9.55 9.63 5.88
C SER A 225 9.24 9.10 4.47
N HIS A 226 10.24 8.73 3.66
CA HIS A 226 10.01 8.35 2.26
C HIS A 226 9.83 6.85 2.04
N LEU A 227 10.37 5.99 2.91
CA LEU A 227 10.27 4.52 2.77
C LEU A 227 9.13 3.91 3.58
N GLU A 228 8.23 4.74 4.11
CA GLU A 228 6.96 4.30 4.70
C GLU A 228 7.15 3.41 5.95
N ALA A 229 8.26 3.54 6.67
CA ALA A 229 8.56 2.73 7.86
C ALA A 229 7.42 2.82 8.89
N THR A 230 7.02 4.05 9.23
CA THR A 230 5.89 4.32 10.14
C THR A 230 4.57 3.74 9.63
N ARG A 231 4.38 3.66 8.31
CA ARG A 231 3.17 3.05 7.74
C ARG A 231 3.19 1.54 7.89
N PHE A 232 4.34 0.88 7.72
CA PHE A 232 4.46 -0.55 7.98
C PHE A 232 4.15 -0.86 9.45
N ASP A 233 4.61 -0.04 10.38
CA ASP A 233 4.32 -0.20 11.82
C ASP A 233 2.83 -0.15 12.13
N LYS A 234 2.07 0.71 11.42
CA LYS A 234 0.61 0.77 11.53
C LYS A 234 -0.08 -0.42 10.84
N LEU A 235 0.43 -0.90 9.70
CA LEU A 235 -0.19 -2.00 8.94
C LEU A 235 0.02 -3.38 9.56
N ILE A 236 1.16 -3.64 10.19
CA ILE A 236 1.48 -4.92 10.83
C ILE A 236 0.39 -5.37 11.83
N PRO A 237 0.02 -4.57 12.84
CA PRO A 237 -1.00 -4.97 13.82
C PRO A 237 -2.39 -5.13 13.18
N ILE A 238 -2.75 -4.31 12.19
CA ILE A 238 -4.03 -4.42 11.48
C ILE A 238 -4.12 -5.76 10.73
N TYR A 239 -3.08 -6.15 10.01
CA TYR A 239 -3.06 -7.40 9.26
C TYR A 239 -3.04 -8.61 10.20
N ARG A 240 -2.26 -8.57 11.28
CA ARG A 240 -2.25 -9.64 12.30
C ARG A 240 -3.61 -9.78 12.97
N ALA A 241 -4.23 -8.67 13.38
CA ALA A 241 -5.55 -8.68 13.99
C ALA A 241 -6.63 -9.20 13.04
N THR A 242 -6.58 -8.84 11.76
CA THR A 242 -7.53 -9.32 10.75
C THR A 242 -7.37 -10.81 10.49
N ALA A 243 -6.14 -11.31 10.36
CA ALA A 243 -5.87 -12.75 10.24
C ALA A 243 -6.42 -13.52 11.45
N ASN A 244 -6.14 -13.05 12.67
CA ASN A 244 -6.67 -13.66 13.90
C ASN A 244 -8.21 -13.66 13.93
N ARG A 245 -8.86 -12.56 13.51
CA ARG A 245 -10.32 -12.48 13.45
C ARG A 245 -10.91 -13.50 12.47
N LEU A 246 -10.32 -13.61 11.28
CA LEU A 246 -10.75 -14.59 10.26
C LEU A 246 -10.52 -16.04 10.72
N GLU A 247 -9.39 -16.33 11.35
CA GLU A 247 -9.12 -17.65 11.95
C GLU A 247 -10.15 -18.00 13.04
N ASN A 248 -10.47 -17.05 13.92
CA ASN A 248 -11.49 -17.26 14.95
C ASN A 248 -12.87 -17.51 14.35
N ILE A 249 -13.27 -16.75 13.33
CA ILE A 249 -14.54 -16.96 12.61
C ILE A 249 -14.55 -18.33 11.92
N LYS A 250 -13.43 -18.75 11.32
CA LYS A 250 -13.28 -20.09 10.73
C LYS A 250 -13.39 -21.21 11.76
N LEU A 251 -12.90 -21.03 12.98
CA LEU A 251 -13.07 -22.03 14.05
C LEU A 251 -14.52 -22.05 14.55
N LYS A 252 -15.18 -20.89 14.63
CA LYS A 252 -16.55 -20.75 15.14
C LYS A 252 -17.58 -21.56 14.34
N ILE A 253 -17.48 -21.62 13.00
CA ILE A 253 -18.42 -22.41 12.19
C ILE A 253 -18.35 -23.91 12.50
N GLN A 254 -17.19 -24.41 12.95
CA GLN A 254 -17.03 -25.82 13.32
C GLN A 254 -17.70 -26.14 14.67
N ILE A 255 -17.84 -25.14 15.55
CA ILE A 255 -18.36 -25.30 16.91
C ILE A 255 -19.85 -24.96 16.98
N ASP A 256 -20.24 -23.78 16.52
CA ASP A 256 -21.55 -23.18 16.79
C ASP A 256 -22.64 -23.61 15.78
N LYS A 257 -22.30 -24.41 14.75
CA LYS A 257 -23.19 -24.80 13.64
C LYS A 257 -23.97 -23.60 13.06
N ALA A 258 -23.32 -22.44 12.98
CA ALA A 258 -23.92 -21.24 12.40
C ALA A 258 -24.38 -21.52 10.96
N THR A 259 -25.45 -20.87 10.52
CA THR A 259 -25.93 -21.01 9.15
C THR A 259 -24.83 -20.58 8.17
N PRO A 260 -24.52 -21.37 7.12
CA PRO A 260 -23.44 -21.08 6.18
C PRO A 260 -23.47 -19.65 5.61
N THR A 261 -24.66 -19.12 5.32
CA THR A 261 -24.86 -17.77 4.77
C THR A 261 -24.49 -16.67 5.77
N ASP A 262 -24.89 -16.81 7.04
CA ASP A 262 -24.54 -15.82 8.08
C ASP A 262 -23.05 -15.78 8.33
N TRP A 263 -22.39 -16.95 8.29
CA TRP A 263 -20.94 -17.03 8.41
C TRP A 263 -20.20 -16.37 7.25
N VAL A 264 -20.64 -16.59 6.00
CA VAL A 264 -20.06 -15.90 4.83
C VAL A 264 -20.24 -14.38 4.96
N LYS A 265 -21.42 -13.94 5.39
CA LYS A 265 -21.70 -12.51 5.61
C LYS A 265 -20.80 -11.91 6.70
N GLU A 266 -20.57 -12.62 7.80
CA GLU A 266 -19.65 -12.19 8.87
C GLU A 266 -18.21 -12.05 8.33
N CYS A 267 -17.75 -13.05 7.57
CA CYS A 267 -16.43 -13.01 6.93
C CYS A 267 -16.25 -11.81 6.00
N GLU A 268 -17.17 -11.60 5.06
CA GLU A 268 -17.08 -10.48 4.10
C GLU A 268 -17.25 -9.11 4.78
N THR A 269 -17.94 -9.05 5.92
CA THR A 269 -18.02 -7.84 6.74
C THR A 269 -16.66 -7.51 7.37
N VAL A 270 -15.95 -8.51 7.91
CA VAL A 270 -14.59 -8.32 8.43
C VAL A 270 -13.62 -7.88 7.33
N LEU A 271 -13.68 -8.51 6.16
CA LEU A 271 -12.85 -8.14 5.01
C LEU A 271 -13.16 -6.73 4.50
N ALA A 272 -14.43 -6.33 4.47
CA ALA A 272 -14.82 -4.96 4.09
C ALA A 272 -14.36 -3.92 5.11
N ALA A 273 -14.46 -4.23 6.41
CA ALA A 273 -14.03 -3.34 7.49
C ALA A 273 -12.51 -3.16 7.51
N GLU A 274 -11.74 -4.25 7.30
CA GLU A 274 -10.29 -4.16 7.14
C GLU A 274 -9.94 -3.29 5.93
N ASN A 275 -10.67 -3.46 4.82
CA ASN A 275 -10.50 -2.60 3.66
C ASN A 275 -10.67 -1.12 4.00
N GLY A 276 -11.73 -0.78 4.74
CA GLY A 276 -11.94 0.53 5.37
C GLY A 276 -10.74 1.05 6.18
N ALA A 277 -10.25 0.21 7.09
CA ALA A 277 -9.23 0.57 8.06
C ALA A 277 -7.86 0.86 7.43
N TRP A 278 -7.39 0.03 6.48
CA TRP A 278 -6.11 0.33 5.83
C TRP A 278 -6.22 1.62 5.01
N MET A 279 -7.35 1.89 4.35
CA MET A 279 -7.54 3.10 3.55
C MET A 279 -7.51 4.40 4.36
N GLY A 280 -8.03 4.39 5.59
CA GLY A 280 -7.90 5.53 6.50
C GLY A 280 -6.43 5.96 6.69
N LEU A 281 -5.51 4.99 6.79
CA LEU A 281 -4.07 5.25 6.89
C LEU A 281 -3.42 5.85 5.63
N TRP A 282 -4.09 5.77 4.48
CA TRP A 282 -3.58 6.35 3.22
C TRP A 282 -4.16 7.74 2.93
N ILE A 283 -5.23 8.13 3.62
CA ILE A 283 -5.88 9.45 3.47
C ILE A 283 -5.40 10.42 4.56
N GLU A 284 -4.99 9.92 5.73
CA GLU A 284 -4.35 10.73 6.77
C GLU A 284 -3.05 11.39 6.22
N PRO A 285 -2.90 12.72 6.34
CA PRO A 285 -1.75 13.47 5.85
C PRO A 285 -0.44 13.15 6.57
#